data_AF-R7HSR7-F1
#
_entry.id   AF-R7HSR7-F1
#
_cell.length_a   1.000
_cell.length_b   1.000
_cell.length_c   1.000
_cell.angle_alpha   90.00
_cell.angle_beta   90.00
_cell.angle_gamma   90.00
#
_symmetry.space_group_name_H-M   'P 1'
#
loop_
_entity.id
_entity.type
_entity.pdbx_description
1 polymer ?
#
loop_
_entity_poly.entity_id
_entity_poly.type
_entity_poly.pdbx_seq_one_letter_code
_entity_poly.pdbx_strand_id
1 'polypeptide(L)'
;MVDINEYTRETTCEYKGEVYSVRDNGAVMRHAREGKKARKLDNVWTFGTKDKARGYMMISSHRVHIIVAKAFIPGNEDGKMVVDHIDTNRCNNRVENLRWLTKLENVLLNEATLKRVTYLCGGDINKFIENPSCLKDLTGSNQDIMWMRTVTPEEARLAMERISSWAKRPISSYKMMKEREMTKDFEDWLKKHEIKETNPFLGNGQVEKQRTSTEETNSDKEAWEEVRRALTAPRTEQAEYQNPMMKELEERERLAKEKKESLTKGTFQIGFYDKMQFPLCPKEATGGLDSYAKELQIGAVIAISEKGDEYTIASLGWTTEWDAIQVEATNNGKRAHFYIHIKYEEGMYVHCNGYYRDQYRFCDSPNILQCGARTQCYFPLCPKEGNITLEEYADILQKEVLFEKNQYCDGYVIDREITQSTAGHPILYVGVSMPNSLKNYGDMIVFIENGKVIHQIGRTYFDERAVLREFCMLRGQEWDDEEEIMDDYC
;
A
#
# COMPACT_ATOMS: atom_id res chain seq x y z
N MET A 1 -8.04 -9.52 -15.01
CA MET A 1 -8.46 -8.25 -15.64
C MET A 1 -9.91 -8.05 -15.24
N VAL A 2 -10.32 -6.89 -14.73
CA VAL A 2 -11.73 -6.66 -14.32
C VAL A 2 -12.56 -6.54 -15.59
N ASP A 3 -13.69 -7.24 -15.68
CA ASP A 3 -14.58 -7.14 -16.84
C ASP A 3 -15.26 -5.77 -16.84
N ILE A 4 -15.24 -5.09 -17.99
CA ILE A 4 -15.86 -3.78 -18.16
C ILE A 4 -17.39 -3.82 -18.00
N ASN A 5 -17.98 -5.02 -18.13
CA ASN A 5 -19.40 -5.28 -18.00
C ASN A 5 -19.80 -5.80 -16.60
N GLU A 6 -18.86 -5.93 -15.67
CA GLU A 6 -19.15 -6.27 -14.29
C GLU A 6 -19.37 -4.97 -13.48
N TYR A 7 -20.62 -4.51 -13.43
CA TYR A 7 -21.05 -3.29 -12.73
C TYR A 7 -22.48 -3.46 -12.20
N THR A 8 -22.86 -2.68 -11.19
CA THR A 8 -24.23 -2.75 -10.61
C THR A 8 -25.06 -1.50 -10.89
N ARG A 9 -24.40 -0.35 -11.04
CA ARG A 9 -25.04 0.94 -11.27
C ARG A 9 -24.43 1.66 -12.45
N GLU A 10 -25.28 2.25 -13.27
CA GLU A 10 -24.89 3.12 -14.37
C GLU A 10 -25.65 4.45 -14.26
N THR A 11 -24.93 5.55 -14.44
CA THR A 11 -25.52 6.89 -14.41
C THR A 11 -24.91 7.76 -15.51
N THR A 12 -25.47 8.94 -15.73
CA THR A 12 -24.95 9.93 -16.66
C THR A 12 -24.48 11.17 -15.91
N CYS A 13 -23.41 11.80 -16.40
CA CYS A 13 -22.97 13.08 -15.86
C CYS A 13 -22.38 13.98 -16.94
N GLU A 14 -22.48 15.28 -16.71
CA GLU A 14 -21.83 16.29 -17.54
C GLU A 14 -20.54 16.79 -16.89
N TYR A 15 -19.46 16.78 -17.66
CA TYR A 15 -18.16 17.25 -17.19
C TYR A 15 -17.41 17.99 -18.30
N LYS A 16 -17.08 19.27 -18.04
CA LYS A 16 -16.32 20.14 -18.95
C LYS A 16 -16.90 20.19 -20.38
N GLY A 17 -18.23 20.29 -20.49
CA GLY A 17 -18.93 20.40 -21.77
C GLY A 17 -19.01 19.10 -22.58
N GLU A 18 -18.76 17.96 -21.95
CA GLU A 18 -18.97 16.62 -22.51
C GLU A 18 -19.95 15.84 -21.63
N VAL A 19 -20.74 14.97 -22.24
CA VAL A 19 -21.66 14.06 -21.56
C VAL A 19 -21.01 12.68 -21.45
N TYR A 20 -21.12 12.06 -20.28
CA TYR A 20 -20.56 10.75 -19.98
C TYR A 20 -21.62 9.81 -19.43
N SER A 21 -21.62 8.56 -19.87
CA SER A 21 -22.17 7.45 -19.08
C SER A 21 -21.05 6.88 -18.20
N VAL A 22 -21.36 6.55 -16.96
CA VAL A 22 -20.40 6.16 -15.93
C VAL A 22 -20.94 4.96 -15.17
N ARG A 23 -20.09 3.95 -14.98
CA ARG A 23 -20.38 2.75 -14.20
C ARG A 23 -19.66 2.78 -12.85
N ASP A 24 -20.25 2.16 -11.84
CA ASP A 24 -19.68 2.12 -10.49
C ASP A 24 -18.34 1.37 -10.38
N ASN A 25 -18.07 0.45 -11.31
CA ASN A 25 -16.77 -0.21 -11.46
C ASN A 25 -15.64 0.71 -11.98
N GLY A 26 -15.95 1.97 -12.29
CA GLY A 26 -15.00 2.98 -12.77
C GLY A 26 -14.85 3.07 -14.29
N ALA A 27 -15.67 2.34 -15.06
CA ALA A 27 -15.72 2.48 -16.51
C ALA A 27 -16.51 3.73 -16.92
N VAL A 28 -16.05 4.40 -17.98
CA VAL A 28 -16.69 5.60 -18.53
C VAL A 28 -16.86 5.48 -20.04
N MET A 29 -17.93 6.07 -20.56
CA MET A 29 -18.20 6.20 -21.98
C MET A 29 -18.54 7.65 -22.29
N ARG A 30 -17.74 8.30 -23.15
CA ARG A 30 -18.03 9.66 -23.61
C ARG A 30 -19.04 9.61 -24.76
N HIS A 31 -20.09 10.41 -24.70
CA HIS A 31 -21.08 10.48 -25.77
C HIS A 31 -20.57 11.30 -26.95
N ALA A 32 -20.98 10.93 -28.16
CA ALA A 32 -20.76 11.77 -29.33
C ALA A 32 -21.56 13.08 -29.21
N ARG A 33 -20.97 14.20 -29.66
CA ARG A 33 -21.65 15.50 -29.65
C ARG A 33 -22.73 15.52 -30.72
N GLU A 34 -23.91 16.03 -30.38
CA GLU A 34 -25.03 16.14 -31.31
C GLU A 34 -24.65 16.96 -32.56
N GLY A 35 -25.00 16.45 -33.74
CA GLY A 35 -24.67 17.07 -35.04
C GLY A 35 -23.19 17.03 -35.44
N LYS A 36 -22.30 16.37 -34.68
CA LYS A 36 -20.86 16.26 -34.99
C LYS A 36 -20.46 14.81 -35.23
N LYS A 37 -19.42 14.61 -36.04
CA LYS A 37 -18.85 13.29 -36.30
C LYS A 37 -18.26 12.71 -35.01
N ALA A 38 -18.60 11.46 -34.70
CA ALA A 38 -18.07 10.74 -33.54
C ALA A 38 -16.54 10.62 -33.61
N ARG A 39 -15.87 10.91 -32.49
CA ARG A 39 -14.42 10.73 -32.32
C ARG A 39 -14.12 9.26 -31.99
N LYS A 40 -12.85 8.86 -32.09
CA LYS A 40 -12.38 7.47 -31.89
C LYS A 40 -12.86 6.81 -30.58
N LEU A 41 -12.98 7.59 -29.51
CA LEU A 41 -13.36 7.10 -28.17
C LEU A 41 -14.80 7.48 -27.79
N ASP A 42 -15.57 8.07 -28.71
CA ASP A 42 -16.96 8.38 -28.45
C ASP A 42 -17.79 7.09 -28.56
N ASN A 43 -18.75 6.91 -27.66
CA ASN A 43 -19.63 5.75 -27.55
C ASN A 43 -18.89 4.41 -27.31
N VAL A 44 -17.68 4.46 -26.75
CA VAL A 44 -16.89 3.29 -26.37
C VAL A 44 -16.67 3.29 -24.86
N TRP A 45 -17.06 2.20 -24.19
CA TRP A 45 -16.74 1.97 -22.79
C TRP A 45 -15.24 1.75 -22.60
N THR A 46 -14.65 2.42 -21.62
CA THR A 46 -13.23 2.25 -21.29
C THR A 46 -12.96 2.58 -19.82
N PHE A 47 -11.91 1.97 -19.25
CA PHE A 47 -11.30 2.44 -17.99
C PHE A 47 -10.32 3.60 -18.21
N GLY A 48 -10.16 4.05 -19.46
CA GLY A 48 -9.19 5.05 -19.88
C GLY A 48 -7.81 4.47 -20.18
N THR A 49 -6.89 5.35 -20.53
CA THR A 49 -5.47 5.05 -20.76
C THR A 49 -4.62 5.69 -19.66
N LYS A 50 -3.67 4.94 -19.12
CA LYS A 50 -2.78 5.44 -18.06
C LYS A 50 -1.87 6.54 -18.58
N ASP A 51 -1.91 7.71 -17.94
CA ASP A 51 -0.94 8.78 -18.13
C ASP A 51 0.41 8.36 -17.54
N LYS A 52 1.46 8.35 -18.38
CA LYS A 52 2.81 7.96 -17.95
C LYS A 52 3.43 8.96 -16.97
N ALA A 53 3.06 10.24 -17.04
CA ALA A 53 3.63 11.28 -16.20
C ALA A 53 3.03 11.28 -14.80
N ARG A 54 1.70 11.24 -14.68
CA ARG A 54 1.00 11.38 -13.39
C ARG A 54 0.36 10.08 -12.88
N GLY A 55 0.35 9.02 -13.68
CA GLY A 55 -0.17 7.70 -13.31
C GLY A 55 -1.70 7.58 -13.26
N TYR A 56 -2.44 8.64 -13.60
CA TYR A 56 -3.91 8.63 -13.61
C TYR A 56 -4.47 8.03 -14.90
N MET A 57 -5.65 7.42 -14.81
CA MET A 57 -6.40 6.99 -15.98
C MET A 57 -7.08 8.19 -16.67
N MET A 58 -6.90 8.30 -17.98
CA MET A 58 -7.36 9.41 -18.80
C MET A 58 -8.32 8.93 -19.88
N ILE A 59 -9.37 9.71 -20.11
CA ILE A 59 -10.18 9.65 -21.34
C ILE A 59 -10.03 10.97 -22.08
N SER A 60 -9.22 10.95 -23.14
CA SER A 60 -8.73 12.17 -23.81
C SER A 60 -8.01 13.10 -22.80
N SER A 61 -8.51 14.32 -22.57
CA SER A 61 -7.93 15.29 -21.65
C SER A 61 -8.47 15.23 -20.22
N HIS A 62 -9.43 14.33 -19.93
CA HIS A 62 -10.13 14.27 -18.65
C HIS A 62 -9.72 13.05 -17.83
N ARG A 63 -9.58 13.24 -16.51
CA ARG A 63 -9.22 12.18 -15.56
C ARG A 63 -10.47 11.35 -15.23
N VAL A 64 -10.35 10.03 -15.34
CA VAL A 64 -11.48 9.10 -15.16
C VAL A 64 -12.04 9.16 -13.74
N HIS A 65 -11.20 9.14 -12.70
CA HIS A 65 -11.68 9.23 -11.30
C HIS A 65 -12.51 10.49 -11.01
N ILE A 66 -12.25 11.63 -11.67
CA ILE A 66 -13.05 12.84 -11.47
C ILE A 66 -14.45 12.67 -12.06
N ILE A 67 -14.53 12.08 -13.25
CA ILE A 67 -15.80 11.79 -13.92
C ILE A 67 -16.60 10.80 -13.06
N VAL A 68 -15.97 9.75 -12.55
CA VAL A 68 -16.62 8.75 -11.69
C VAL A 68 -17.08 9.37 -10.36
N ALA A 69 -16.22 10.13 -9.67
CA ALA A 69 -16.58 10.78 -8.43
C ALA A 69 -17.71 11.79 -8.62
N LYS A 70 -17.69 12.58 -9.70
CA LYS A 70 -18.77 13.53 -10.01
C LYS A 70 -20.11 12.82 -10.28
N ALA A 71 -20.05 11.64 -10.87
CA ALA A 71 -21.23 10.87 -11.21
C ALA A 71 -21.88 10.17 -10.00
N PHE A 72 -21.09 9.72 -9.03
CA PHE A 72 -21.57 8.83 -7.95
C PHE A 72 -21.41 9.36 -6.52
N ILE A 73 -20.58 10.37 -6.29
CA ILE A 73 -20.24 10.85 -4.95
C ILE A 73 -20.82 12.26 -4.75
N PRO A 74 -21.88 12.42 -3.94
CA PRO A 74 -22.45 13.73 -3.63
C PRO A 74 -21.52 14.57 -2.75
N GLY A 75 -21.77 15.89 -2.66
CA GLY A 75 -21.09 16.79 -1.72
C GLY A 75 -19.95 17.63 -2.30
N ASN A 76 -19.83 17.75 -3.62
CA ASN A 76 -18.88 18.65 -4.28
C ASN A 76 -19.57 19.55 -5.33
N GLU A 77 -20.73 20.09 -4.99
CA GLU A 77 -21.56 20.91 -5.86
C GLU A 77 -20.88 22.24 -6.23
N ASP A 78 -20.01 22.75 -5.35
CA ASP A 78 -19.25 23.99 -5.57
C ASP A 78 -17.95 23.79 -6.38
N GLY A 79 -17.57 22.54 -6.63
CA GLY A 79 -16.41 22.15 -7.45
C GLY A 79 -15.05 22.47 -6.83
N LYS A 80 -14.98 22.79 -5.53
CA LYS A 80 -13.73 23.17 -4.86
C LYS A 80 -12.97 22.01 -4.26
N MET A 81 -13.60 20.84 -4.13
CA MET A 81 -12.98 19.65 -3.57
C MET A 81 -12.14 18.89 -4.61
N VAL A 82 -11.14 18.17 -4.12
CA VAL A 82 -10.28 17.27 -4.91
C VAL A 82 -10.68 15.82 -4.67
N VAL A 83 -10.52 14.96 -5.67
CA VAL A 83 -10.77 13.53 -5.51
C VAL A 83 -9.52 12.84 -4.96
N ASP A 84 -9.72 12.00 -3.96
CA ASP A 84 -8.70 11.14 -3.36
C ASP A 84 -8.97 9.66 -3.62
N HIS A 85 -7.90 8.89 -3.72
CA HIS A 85 -7.91 7.43 -3.87
C HIS A 85 -7.59 6.81 -2.51
N ILE A 86 -8.55 6.13 -1.90
CA ILE A 86 -8.43 5.58 -0.54
C ILE A 86 -7.27 4.56 -0.46
N ASP A 87 -7.12 3.71 -1.47
CA ASP A 87 -6.05 2.72 -1.58
C ASP A 87 -4.73 3.26 -2.15
N THR A 88 -4.63 4.57 -2.41
CA THR A 88 -3.50 5.26 -3.08
C THR A 88 -3.22 4.83 -4.53
N ASN A 89 -3.98 3.87 -5.07
CA ASN A 89 -3.84 3.37 -6.43
C ASN A 89 -4.66 4.21 -7.42
N ARG A 90 -3.96 5.10 -8.13
CA ARG A 90 -4.53 6.02 -9.15
C ARG A 90 -5.18 5.32 -10.35
N CYS A 91 -5.00 4.01 -10.49
CA CYS A 91 -5.65 3.20 -11.52
C CYS A 91 -6.98 2.58 -11.04
N ASN A 92 -7.22 2.52 -9.73
CA ASN A 92 -8.45 1.98 -9.15
C ASN A 92 -9.51 3.08 -9.04
N ASN A 93 -10.30 3.27 -10.09
CA ASN A 93 -11.34 4.31 -10.15
C ASN A 93 -12.74 3.81 -9.76
N ARG A 94 -12.82 2.68 -9.05
CA ARG A 94 -14.08 2.17 -8.51
C ARG A 94 -14.67 3.17 -7.52
N VAL A 95 -15.99 3.34 -7.52
CA VAL A 95 -16.66 4.34 -6.67
C VAL A 95 -16.31 4.15 -5.20
N GLU A 96 -16.23 2.90 -4.73
CA GLU A 96 -15.86 2.54 -3.36
C GLU A 96 -14.44 2.96 -2.96
N ASN A 97 -13.56 3.25 -3.93
CA ASN A 97 -12.19 3.66 -3.70
C ASN A 97 -11.98 5.19 -3.79
N LEU A 98 -13.02 5.95 -4.13
CA LEU A 98 -12.93 7.39 -4.34
C LEU A 98 -13.64 8.17 -3.22
N ARG A 99 -13.10 9.35 -2.88
CA ARG A 99 -13.76 10.31 -1.98
C ARG A 99 -13.41 11.75 -2.33
N TRP A 100 -14.27 12.68 -1.92
CA TRP A 100 -13.95 14.10 -1.96
C TRP A 100 -13.15 14.52 -0.73
N LEU A 101 -12.09 15.28 -0.95
CA LEU A 101 -11.32 15.97 0.07
C LEU A 101 -11.32 17.47 -0.19
N THR A 102 -11.39 18.25 0.87
CA THR A 102 -11.06 19.68 0.77
C THR A 102 -9.57 19.83 0.46
N LYS A 103 -9.18 21.01 -0.05
CA LYS A 103 -7.77 21.32 -0.29
C LYS A 103 -6.93 21.17 0.99
N LEU A 104 -7.50 21.50 2.15
CA LEU A 104 -6.84 21.37 3.45
C LEU A 104 -6.71 19.90 3.86
N GLU A 105 -7.78 19.11 3.73
CA GLU A 105 -7.75 17.68 4.08
C GLU A 105 -6.72 16.91 3.23
N ASN A 106 -6.67 17.17 1.92
CA ASN A 106 -5.70 16.56 1.02
C ASN A 106 -4.25 16.89 1.38
N VAL A 107 -4.02 18.11 1.87
CA VAL A 107 -2.68 18.56 2.29
C VAL A 107 -2.31 17.98 3.65
N LEU A 108 -3.23 17.91 4.60
CA LEU A 108 -2.98 17.34 5.94
C LEU A 108 -2.86 15.81 5.93
N LEU A 109 -3.49 15.11 4.98
CA LEU A 109 -3.28 13.67 4.78
C LEU A 109 -1.88 13.35 4.23
N ASN A 110 -1.18 14.32 3.66
CA ASN A 110 0.22 14.14 3.29
C ASN A 110 1.10 14.29 4.53
N GLU A 111 1.68 13.18 4.99
CA GLU A 111 2.47 13.10 6.22
C GLU A 111 3.63 14.10 6.26
N ALA A 112 4.31 14.32 5.13
CA ALA A 112 5.41 15.27 5.05
C ALA A 112 4.94 16.72 5.21
N THR A 113 3.75 17.03 4.68
CA THR A 113 3.18 18.37 4.82
C THR A 113 2.60 18.58 6.22
N LEU A 114 1.98 17.56 6.80
CA LEU A 114 1.55 17.56 8.20
C LEU A 114 2.72 17.83 9.15
N LYS A 115 3.82 17.07 9.04
CA LYS A 115 5.04 17.27 9.84
C LYS A 115 5.58 18.69 9.71
N ARG A 116 5.57 19.26 8.50
CA ARG A 116 6.02 20.63 8.24
C ARG A 116 5.13 21.68 8.89
N VAL A 117 3.81 21.55 8.77
CA VAL A 117 2.86 22.47 9.43
C VAL A 117 2.98 22.37 10.94
N THR A 118 3.09 21.16 11.50
CA THR A 118 3.32 20.92 12.93
C THR A 118 4.62 21.59 13.42
N TYR A 119 5.71 21.45 12.66
CA TYR A 119 6.99 22.10 12.97
C TYR A 119 6.87 23.63 12.98
N LEU A 120 6.24 24.21 11.95
CA LEU A 120 6.01 25.66 11.86
C LEU A 120 5.08 26.18 12.97
N CYS A 121 4.34 25.30 13.63
CA CYS A 121 3.51 25.63 14.80
C CYS A 121 4.24 25.35 16.13
N GLY A 122 5.56 25.27 16.11
CA GLY A 122 6.38 24.99 17.30
C GLY A 122 6.14 23.59 17.86
N GLY A 123 5.96 22.60 16.97
CA GLY A 123 5.79 21.20 17.32
C GLY A 123 4.37 20.77 17.68
N ASP A 124 3.39 21.68 17.61
CA ASP A 124 2.01 21.38 17.99
C ASP A 124 1.02 21.84 16.90
N ILE A 125 0.42 20.86 16.22
CA ILE A 125 -0.56 21.09 15.17
C ILE A 125 -1.85 21.77 15.69
N ASN A 126 -2.15 21.65 16.99
CA ASN A 126 -3.35 22.27 17.56
C ASN A 126 -3.29 23.80 17.49
N LYS A 127 -2.09 24.40 17.52
CA LYS A 127 -1.93 25.84 17.35
C LYS A 127 -2.33 26.32 15.95
N PHE A 128 -2.17 25.48 14.92
CA PHE A 128 -2.71 25.77 13.59
C PHE A 128 -4.23 25.66 13.57
N ILE A 129 -4.79 24.66 14.25
CA ILE A 129 -6.24 24.45 14.31
C ILE A 129 -6.94 25.60 15.02
N GLU A 130 -6.37 26.07 16.13
CA GLU A 130 -6.88 27.19 16.92
C GLU A 130 -6.69 28.53 16.21
N ASN A 131 -5.56 28.72 15.52
CA ASN A 131 -5.25 29.95 14.82
C ASN A 131 -4.42 29.70 13.55
N PRO A 132 -5.05 29.47 12.39
CA PRO A 132 -4.35 29.26 11.12
C PRO A 132 -3.44 30.41 10.69
N SER A 133 -3.65 31.63 11.22
CA SER A 133 -2.76 32.78 11.00
C SER A 133 -1.42 32.68 11.72
N CYS A 134 -1.19 31.68 12.59
CA CYS A 134 0.12 31.44 13.23
C CYS A 134 1.25 31.17 12.23
N LEU A 135 0.91 30.82 10.99
CA LEU A 135 1.83 30.66 9.87
C LEU A 135 2.42 32.00 9.35
N LYS A 136 2.06 33.16 9.93
CA LYS A 136 2.54 34.49 9.52
C LYS A 136 3.97 34.83 9.97
N ASP A 137 4.45 34.28 11.09
CA ASP A 137 5.66 34.77 11.78
C ASP A 137 6.91 33.89 11.56
N LEU A 138 6.78 32.77 10.83
CA LEU A 138 7.82 31.72 10.75
C LEU A 138 8.22 31.32 9.32
N THR A 139 7.80 32.06 8.29
CA THR A 139 8.03 31.69 6.89
C THR A 139 9.04 32.59 6.21
N GLY A 140 10.22 32.04 5.91
CA GLY A 140 10.93 32.33 4.67
C GLY A 140 10.15 31.83 3.44
N SER A 141 10.84 31.73 2.30
CA SER A 141 10.39 31.51 0.92
C SER A 141 9.55 30.25 0.59
N ASN A 142 8.49 29.92 1.33
CA ASN A 142 7.59 28.79 1.04
C ASN A 142 6.18 29.24 0.63
N GLN A 143 5.99 29.52 -0.67
CA GLN A 143 4.72 30.04 -1.23
C GLN A 143 3.56 29.02 -1.23
N ASP A 144 3.84 27.71 -1.22
CA ASP A 144 2.86 26.65 -1.49
C ASP A 144 1.84 26.38 -0.36
N ILE A 145 2.17 26.73 0.88
CA ILE A 145 1.29 26.57 2.07
C ILE A 145 0.74 27.89 2.58
N MET A 146 1.10 29.04 1.97
CA MET A 146 0.69 30.36 2.43
C MET A 146 -0.83 30.55 2.41
N TRP A 147 -1.54 29.90 1.49
CA TRP A 147 -3.00 29.96 1.42
C TRP A 147 -3.67 29.36 2.68
N MET A 148 -2.97 28.49 3.44
CA MET A 148 -3.52 27.92 4.68
C MET A 148 -3.75 28.97 5.76
N ARG A 149 -3.11 30.14 5.68
CA ARG A 149 -3.32 31.27 6.61
C ARG A 149 -4.71 31.90 6.52
N THR A 150 -5.41 31.69 5.40
CA THR A 150 -6.75 32.24 5.17
C THR A 150 -7.85 31.25 5.50
N VAL A 151 -7.50 30.04 5.95
CA VAL A 151 -8.44 29.05 6.47
C VAL A 151 -8.98 29.56 7.80
N THR A 152 -10.27 29.38 8.04
CA THR A 152 -10.87 29.71 9.34
C THR A 152 -10.56 28.64 10.38
N PRO A 153 -10.45 28.98 11.69
CA PRO A 153 -10.25 27.98 12.74
C PRO A 153 -11.29 26.85 12.71
N GLU A 154 -12.54 27.18 12.37
CA GLU A 154 -13.61 26.18 12.27
C GLU A 154 -13.42 25.22 11.09
N GLU A 155 -12.99 25.71 9.92
CA GLU A 155 -12.63 24.84 8.79
C GLU A 155 -11.46 23.92 9.12
N ALA A 156 -10.45 24.42 9.84
CA ALA A 156 -9.29 23.63 10.27
C ALA A 156 -9.70 22.53 11.28
N ARG A 157 -10.57 22.87 12.24
CA ARG A 157 -11.11 21.94 13.23
C ARG A 157 -11.93 20.82 12.55
N LEU A 158 -12.86 21.20 11.67
CA LEU A 158 -13.70 20.24 10.93
C LEU A 158 -12.88 19.31 10.04
N ALA A 159 -11.84 19.83 9.37
CA ALA A 159 -10.93 19.02 8.56
C ALA A 159 -10.17 17.99 9.41
N MET A 160 -9.63 18.40 10.56
CA MET A 160 -8.88 17.50 11.44
C MET A 160 -9.80 16.45 12.10
N GLU A 161 -11.03 16.83 12.47
CA GLU A 161 -12.04 15.92 13.01
C GLU A 161 -12.41 14.84 11.98
N ARG A 162 -12.59 15.21 10.71
CA ARG A 162 -12.84 14.27 9.61
C ARG A 162 -11.67 13.34 9.38
N ILE A 163 -10.43 13.85 9.29
CA ILE A 163 -9.21 13.05 9.14
C ILE A 163 -9.06 12.05 10.29
N SER A 164 -9.19 12.52 11.53
CA SER A 164 -9.10 11.68 12.73
C SER A 164 -10.21 10.63 12.77
N SER A 165 -11.41 10.96 12.29
CA SER A 165 -12.49 10.00 12.15
C SER A 165 -12.18 8.89 11.15
N TRP A 166 -11.35 9.14 10.13
CA TRP A 166 -10.91 8.12 9.17
C TRP A 166 -9.85 7.21 9.77
N ALA A 167 -8.90 7.76 10.52
CA ALA A 167 -7.86 6.99 11.22
C ALA A 167 -8.43 6.01 12.27
N LYS A 168 -9.63 6.30 12.81
CA LYS A 168 -10.33 5.44 13.79
C LYS A 168 -11.23 4.36 13.17
N ARG A 169 -11.39 4.31 11.84
CA ARG A 169 -12.33 3.39 11.17
C ARG A 169 -11.63 2.12 10.69
N PRO A 170 -12.19 0.92 10.93
CA PRO A 170 -11.66 -0.32 10.37
C PRO A 170 -11.85 -0.35 8.85
N ILE A 171 -10.84 -0.87 8.13
CA ILE A 171 -10.77 -0.94 6.67
C ILE A 171 -11.69 -2.07 6.18
N SER A 172 -13.00 -1.83 6.05
CA SER A 172 -13.88 -2.75 5.33
C SER A 172 -14.89 -1.97 4.48
N SER A 173 -14.70 -2.06 3.15
CA SER A 173 -15.36 -1.26 2.11
C SER A 173 -16.82 -1.64 1.86
N TYR A 174 -17.33 -2.71 2.47
CA TYR A 174 -18.67 -3.23 2.16
C TYR A 174 -19.77 -2.78 3.15
N LYS A 175 -19.44 -2.60 4.44
CA LYS A 175 -20.41 -2.14 5.46
C LYS A 175 -20.78 -0.65 5.28
N MET A 176 -19.92 0.10 4.60
CA MET A 176 -20.02 1.55 4.40
C MET A 176 -21.06 1.99 3.36
N MET A 177 -21.44 1.12 2.40
CA MET A 177 -22.48 1.46 1.42
C MET A 177 -23.88 1.51 2.04
N LYS A 178 -24.22 0.52 2.89
CA LYS A 178 -25.56 0.40 3.49
C LYS A 178 -25.93 1.56 4.42
N GLU A 179 -24.97 2.14 5.13
CA GLU A 179 -25.23 3.24 6.08
C GLU A 179 -25.37 4.61 5.39
N ARG A 180 -24.70 4.83 4.24
CA ARG A 180 -24.81 6.07 3.46
C ARG A 180 -26.06 6.11 2.58
N GLU A 181 -26.53 4.96 2.12
CA GLU A 181 -27.78 4.80 1.34
C GLU A 181 -29.05 5.19 2.12
N MET A 182 -28.96 5.28 3.45
CA MET A 182 -30.09 5.59 4.34
C MET A 182 -30.23 7.09 4.67
N THR A 183 -29.42 7.96 4.06
CA THR A 183 -29.49 9.40 4.30
C THR A 183 -30.48 10.08 3.34
N LYS A 184 -31.30 10.98 3.88
CA LYS A 184 -32.35 11.69 3.12
C LYS A 184 -31.78 12.51 1.95
N ASP A 185 -30.58 13.06 2.10
CA ASP A 185 -29.85 13.78 1.06
C ASP A 185 -29.44 12.86 -0.11
N PHE A 186 -29.19 11.58 0.15
CA PHE A 186 -28.83 10.61 -0.90
C PHE A 186 -30.05 10.17 -1.71
N GLU A 187 -31.20 9.95 -1.07
CA GLU A 187 -32.47 9.65 -1.76
C GLU A 187 -32.93 10.78 -2.69
N ASP A 188 -32.83 12.03 -2.23
CA ASP A 188 -33.20 13.21 -3.04
C ASP A 188 -32.20 13.43 -4.20
N TRP A 189 -30.93 13.08 -4.00
CA TRP A 189 -29.90 13.11 -5.04
C TRP A 189 -30.09 12.02 -6.12
N LEU A 190 -30.49 10.80 -5.72
CA LEU A 190 -30.80 9.68 -6.63
C LEU A 190 -31.95 10.02 -7.59
N LYS A 191 -33.02 10.65 -7.09
CA LYS A 191 -34.17 11.07 -7.91
C LYS A 191 -33.83 12.11 -8.96
N LYS A 192 -32.79 12.93 -8.72
CA LYS A 192 -32.39 14.04 -9.60
C LYS A 192 -31.50 13.60 -10.78
N HIS A 193 -30.82 12.44 -10.69
CA HIS A 193 -29.77 12.04 -11.64
C HIS A 193 -30.11 10.81 -12.52
N GLU A 194 -31.38 10.38 -12.55
CA GLU A 194 -31.86 9.27 -13.41
C GLU A 194 -30.96 8.01 -13.42
N ILE A 195 -30.48 7.59 -12.24
CA ILE A 195 -29.60 6.41 -12.12
C ILE A 195 -30.35 5.16 -12.58
N LYS A 196 -29.78 4.47 -13.58
CA LYS A 196 -30.31 3.21 -14.08
C LYS A 196 -29.67 2.07 -13.29
N GLU A 197 -30.42 1.50 -12.37
CA GLU A 197 -30.07 0.21 -11.78
C GLU A 197 -30.24 -0.85 -12.86
N THR A 198 -29.15 -1.48 -13.29
CA THR A 198 -29.18 -2.51 -14.34
C THR A 198 -29.45 -3.90 -13.78
N ASN A 199 -29.90 -4.01 -12.53
CA ASN A 199 -30.42 -5.26 -12.00
C ASN A 199 -31.75 -5.02 -11.28
N PRO A 200 -32.89 -5.44 -11.85
CA PRO A 200 -34.03 -5.79 -11.03
C PRO A 200 -33.61 -6.99 -10.18
N PHE A 201 -33.83 -6.91 -8.87
CA PHE A 201 -34.17 -8.10 -8.11
C PHE A 201 -35.15 -8.92 -8.95
N LEU A 202 -34.76 -10.15 -9.31
CA LEU A 202 -35.62 -11.07 -10.05
C LEU A 202 -36.78 -11.46 -9.11
N GLY A 203 -37.83 -10.63 -9.14
CA GLY A 203 -39.14 -10.96 -8.61
C GLY A 203 -39.71 -12.13 -9.39
N ASN A 204 -40.31 -13.06 -8.66
CA ASN A 204 -40.96 -14.28 -9.13
C ASN A 204 -41.69 -14.12 -10.48
N GLY A 205 -41.21 -14.85 -11.49
CA GLY A 205 -41.88 -15.06 -12.78
C GLY A 205 -41.51 -16.45 -13.31
N GLN A 206 -42.48 -17.35 -13.23
CA GLN A 206 -42.56 -18.73 -13.74
C GLN A 206 -41.43 -19.18 -14.68
N VAL A 207 -40.55 -20.06 -14.18
CA VAL A 207 -39.84 -21.02 -15.02
C VAL A 207 -40.55 -22.36 -14.86
N GLU A 208 -41.32 -22.73 -15.88
CA GLU A 208 -41.81 -24.09 -16.02
C GLU A 208 -40.64 -25.07 -16.16
N LYS A 209 -40.74 -26.13 -15.34
CA LYS A 209 -40.05 -27.42 -15.37
C LYS A 209 -39.27 -27.74 -16.65
N GLN A 210 -38.00 -28.10 -16.46
CA GLN A 210 -37.58 -29.48 -16.74
C GLN A 210 -36.82 -30.04 -15.55
N ARG A 211 -37.42 -31.07 -14.95
CA ARG A 211 -36.86 -31.93 -13.91
C ARG A 211 -35.84 -32.87 -14.56
N THR A 212 -34.66 -32.96 -13.95
CA THR A 212 -33.98 -34.25 -13.78
C THR A 212 -33.57 -34.35 -12.33
N SER A 213 -34.12 -35.39 -11.70
CA SER A 213 -34.16 -35.73 -10.29
C SER A 213 -32.81 -36.15 -9.73
N THR A 214 -32.46 -35.64 -8.56
CA THR A 214 -32.07 -36.44 -7.39
C THR A 214 -32.32 -35.59 -6.14
N GLU A 215 -33.08 -36.15 -5.19
CA GLU A 215 -33.50 -35.50 -3.95
C GLU A 215 -32.33 -35.36 -2.98
N GLU A 216 -31.93 -34.12 -2.69
CA GLU A 216 -31.28 -33.78 -1.42
C GLU A 216 -32.04 -32.62 -0.78
N THR A 217 -32.44 -32.83 0.47
CA THR A 217 -33.17 -31.87 1.31
C THR A 217 -32.29 -30.65 1.56
N ASN A 218 -32.66 -29.52 0.94
CA ASN A 218 -31.83 -28.33 0.83
C ASN A 218 -31.94 -27.46 2.11
N SER A 219 -30.93 -27.53 2.98
CA SER A 219 -30.80 -26.72 4.21
C SER A 219 -30.86 -25.21 3.98
N ASP A 220 -30.60 -24.78 2.73
CA ASP A 220 -30.56 -23.37 2.36
C ASP A 220 -31.95 -22.70 2.35
N LYS A 221 -33.02 -23.45 2.09
CA LYS A 221 -34.38 -22.89 2.03
C LYS A 221 -34.87 -22.41 3.39
N GLU A 222 -34.65 -23.21 4.42
CA GLU A 222 -35.02 -22.89 5.80
C GLU A 222 -34.22 -21.69 6.30
N ALA A 223 -32.91 -21.63 6.01
CA ALA A 223 -32.05 -20.50 6.34
C ALA A 223 -32.53 -19.18 5.69
N TRP A 224 -32.92 -19.21 4.41
CA TRP A 224 -33.42 -18.02 3.71
C TRP A 224 -34.82 -17.57 4.15
N GLU A 225 -35.65 -18.48 4.66
CA GLU A 225 -36.95 -18.16 5.26
C GLU A 225 -36.79 -17.56 6.66
N GLU A 226 -35.86 -18.09 7.46
CA GLU A 226 -35.46 -17.55 8.77
C GLU A 226 -34.94 -16.10 8.66
N VAL A 227 -34.07 -15.83 7.67
CA VAL A 227 -33.55 -14.48 7.35
C VAL A 227 -34.69 -13.52 7.01
N ARG A 228 -35.65 -13.97 6.17
CA ARG A 228 -36.80 -13.15 5.78
C ARG A 228 -37.71 -12.83 6.97
N ARG A 229 -37.97 -13.82 7.84
CA ARG A 229 -38.76 -13.65 9.06
C ARG A 229 -38.13 -12.62 10.00
N ALA A 230 -36.82 -12.73 10.25
CA ALA A 230 -36.09 -11.81 11.14
C ALA A 230 -36.04 -10.37 10.61
N LEU A 231 -35.92 -10.18 9.29
CA LEU A 231 -35.97 -8.85 8.67
C LEU A 231 -37.35 -8.19 8.74
N THR A 232 -38.42 -8.97 8.92
CA THR A 232 -39.80 -8.47 9.09
C THR A 232 -40.25 -8.34 10.54
N ALA A 233 -39.43 -8.77 11.50
CA ALA A 233 -39.74 -8.74 12.92
C ALA A 233 -39.62 -7.32 13.53
N PRO A 234 -40.30 -7.04 14.66
CA PRO A 234 -40.19 -5.76 15.37
C PRO A 234 -38.74 -5.40 15.73
N ARG A 235 -38.40 -4.10 15.78
CA ARG A 235 -37.03 -3.59 16.01
C ARG A 235 -36.30 -4.18 17.24
N THR A 236 -37.03 -4.61 18.26
CA THR A 236 -36.47 -5.26 19.46
C THR A 236 -35.87 -6.64 19.16
N GLU A 237 -36.41 -7.38 18.19
CA GLU A 237 -35.93 -8.71 17.79
C GLU A 237 -34.88 -8.64 16.66
N GLN A 238 -34.91 -7.58 15.84
CA GLN A 238 -33.89 -7.33 14.81
C GLN A 238 -32.50 -7.06 15.38
N ALA A 239 -32.41 -6.50 16.60
CA ALA A 239 -31.15 -6.21 17.27
C ALA A 239 -30.41 -7.47 17.76
N GLU A 240 -31.12 -8.58 17.96
CA GLU A 240 -30.57 -9.87 18.40
C GLU A 240 -30.25 -10.81 17.22
N TYR A 241 -30.67 -10.47 16.00
CA TYR A 241 -30.47 -11.30 14.82
C TYR A 241 -29.03 -11.21 14.28
N GLN A 242 -28.23 -12.25 14.50
CA GLN A 242 -26.96 -12.47 13.81
C GLN A 242 -27.19 -13.33 12.56
N ASN A 243 -26.87 -12.78 11.39
CA ASN A 243 -26.92 -13.52 10.12
C ASN A 243 -26.06 -14.79 10.22
N PRO A 244 -26.62 -16.01 10.03
CA PRO A 244 -25.89 -17.27 10.16
C PRO A 244 -24.63 -17.34 9.31
N MET A 245 -24.65 -16.77 8.10
CA MET A 245 -23.51 -16.75 7.18
C MET A 245 -22.40 -15.81 7.67
N MET A 246 -22.76 -14.70 8.33
CA MET A 246 -21.79 -13.82 8.99
C MET A 246 -21.22 -14.47 10.24
N LYS A 247 -22.05 -15.17 11.01
CA LYS A 247 -21.61 -15.92 12.19
C LYS A 247 -20.61 -17.02 11.82
N GLU A 248 -20.87 -17.73 10.73
CA GLU A 248 -19.96 -18.75 10.19
C GLU A 248 -18.64 -18.14 9.69
N LEU A 249 -18.67 -16.99 9.02
CA LEU A 249 -17.47 -16.26 8.61
C LEU A 249 -16.66 -15.76 9.84
N GLU A 250 -17.33 -15.16 10.82
CA GLU A 250 -16.72 -14.68 12.08
C GLU A 250 -16.09 -15.84 12.85
N GLU A 251 -16.78 -16.99 12.90
CA GLU A 251 -16.27 -18.22 13.51
C GLU A 251 -15.05 -18.75 12.74
N ARG A 252 -15.08 -18.74 11.40
CA ARG A 252 -13.95 -19.13 10.56
C ARG A 252 -12.75 -18.20 10.74
N GLU A 253 -12.95 -16.89 10.83
CA GLU A 253 -11.90 -15.92 11.14
C GLU A 253 -11.34 -16.10 12.56
N ARG A 254 -12.22 -16.36 13.54
CA ARG A 254 -11.82 -16.65 14.92
C ARG A 254 -10.95 -17.90 14.98
N LEU A 255 -11.39 -18.97 14.32
CA LEU A 255 -10.65 -20.22 14.19
C LEU A 255 -9.32 -20.03 13.45
N ALA A 256 -9.26 -19.18 12.43
CA ALA A 256 -8.01 -18.89 11.72
C ALA A 256 -6.98 -18.21 12.63
N LYS A 257 -7.41 -17.36 13.58
CA LYS A 257 -6.52 -16.65 14.51
C LYS A 257 -5.95 -17.53 15.63
N GLU A 258 -6.47 -18.74 15.82
CA GLU A 258 -5.95 -19.67 16.82
C GLU A 258 -4.64 -20.32 16.35
N LYS A 259 -3.71 -20.54 17.29
CA LYS A 259 -2.47 -21.28 17.05
C LYS A 259 -2.80 -22.76 16.82
N LYS A 260 -2.51 -23.26 15.63
CA LYS A 260 -2.82 -24.63 15.19
C LYS A 260 -1.59 -25.31 14.62
N GLU A 261 -1.52 -26.62 14.73
CA GLU A 261 -0.47 -27.39 14.04
C GLU A 261 -0.63 -27.24 12.52
N SER A 262 0.50 -27.04 11.85
CA SER A 262 0.55 -27.03 10.39
C SER A 262 0.68 -28.46 9.85
N LEU A 263 0.69 -28.63 8.52
CA LEU A 263 1.00 -29.91 7.86
C LEU A 263 2.48 -30.29 7.99
N THR A 264 3.36 -29.32 8.27
CA THR A 264 4.76 -29.59 8.61
C THR A 264 4.85 -29.99 10.09
N LYS A 265 5.22 -31.25 10.34
CA LYS A 265 5.33 -31.82 11.69
C LYS A 265 6.20 -30.95 12.59
N GLY A 266 5.70 -30.65 13.79
CA GLY A 266 6.43 -29.87 14.80
C GLY A 266 6.44 -28.37 14.52
N THR A 267 5.52 -27.85 13.72
CA THR A 267 5.40 -26.41 13.46
C THR A 267 3.95 -25.95 13.58
N PHE A 268 3.77 -24.68 13.88
CA PHE A 268 2.45 -24.08 14.05
C PHE A 268 2.17 -23.02 13.00
N GLN A 269 0.89 -22.76 12.80
CA GLN A 269 0.35 -21.70 11.94
C GLN A 269 -0.71 -20.88 12.68
N ILE A 270 -0.80 -19.59 12.33
CA ILE A 270 -1.78 -18.62 12.83
C ILE A 270 -2.24 -17.75 11.64
N GLY A 271 -3.52 -17.42 11.56
CA GLY A 271 -4.09 -16.50 10.57
C GLY A 271 -4.32 -17.10 9.18
N PHE A 272 -4.10 -18.41 9.01
CA PHE A 272 -4.37 -19.11 7.75
C PHE A 272 -5.72 -19.81 7.81
N TYR A 273 -6.51 -19.67 6.74
CA TYR A 273 -7.80 -20.37 6.62
C TYR A 273 -7.61 -21.85 6.31
N ASP A 274 -6.66 -22.17 5.44
CA ASP A 274 -6.31 -23.54 5.06
C ASP A 274 -5.14 -24.02 5.92
N LYS A 275 -5.03 -25.32 6.15
CA LYS A 275 -3.79 -25.89 6.70
C LYS A 275 -2.64 -25.73 5.70
N MET A 276 -1.46 -25.38 6.19
CA MET A 276 -0.30 -25.07 5.39
C MET A 276 0.82 -26.07 5.68
N GLN A 277 1.54 -26.49 4.65
CA GLN A 277 2.84 -27.12 4.75
C GLN A 277 3.91 -26.05 4.51
N PHE A 278 4.97 -26.04 5.31
CA PHE A 278 6.14 -25.17 5.18
C PHE A 278 7.36 -26.01 4.82
N PRO A 279 7.70 -26.15 3.51
CA PRO A 279 8.74 -27.07 3.05
C PRO A 279 10.16 -26.66 3.45
N LEU A 280 10.40 -25.36 3.59
CA LEU A 280 11.70 -24.79 3.95
C LEU A 280 11.94 -24.76 5.47
N CYS A 281 10.97 -25.19 6.28
CA CYS A 281 11.13 -25.23 7.71
C CYS A 281 12.24 -26.24 8.09
N PRO A 282 13.24 -25.84 8.89
CA PRO A 282 14.28 -26.76 9.34
C PRO A 282 13.70 -27.98 10.05
N LYS A 283 14.26 -29.16 9.77
CA LYS A 283 13.82 -30.44 10.38
C LYS A 283 14.07 -30.49 11.88
N GLU A 284 15.14 -29.83 12.32
CA GLU A 284 15.48 -29.66 13.72
C GLU A 284 15.32 -28.19 14.08
N ALA A 285 14.62 -27.92 15.18
CA ALA A 285 14.49 -26.60 15.75
C ALA A 285 15.76 -26.23 16.54
N THR A 286 16.92 -26.34 15.92
CA THR A 286 18.22 -25.98 16.50
C THR A 286 18.72 -24.71 15.83
N GLY A 287 19.12 -23.71 16.61
CA GLY A 287 19.64 -22.43 16.10
C GLY A 287 18.59 -21.34 15.83
N GLY A 288 17.33 -21.52 16.23
CA GLY A 288 16.31 -20.46 16.22
C GLY A 288 16.00 -19.88 14.84
N LEU A 289 15.60 -18.61 14.78
CA LEU A 289 15.25 -17.96 13.52
C LEU A 289 16.43 -17.87 12.54
N ASP A 290 17.66 -17.74 13.01
CA ASP A 290 18.83 -17.70 12.13
C ASP A 290 19.06 -19.02 11.38
N SER A 291 18.68 -20.15 11.97
CA SER A 291 18.67 -21.45 11.31
C SER A 291 17.66 -21.49 10.16
N TYR A 292 16.44 -21.01 10.41
CA TYR A 292 15.41 -20.93 9.38
C TYR A 292 15.80 -19.93 8.27
N ALA A 293 16.33 -18.77 8.63
CA ALA A 293 16.76 -17.75 7.67
C ALA A 293 17.67 -18.32 6.57
N LYS A 294 18.58 -19.24 6.93
CA LYS A 294 19.51 -19.89 5.98
C LYS A 294 18.84 -20.74 4.90
N GLU A 295 17.64 -21.26 5.19
CA GLU A 295 16.87 -22.07 4.25
C GLU A 295 16.00 -21.22 3.31
N LEU A 296 15.87 -19.91 3.58
CA LEU A 296 15.01 -19.01 2.82
C LEU A 296 15.76 -18.43 1.62
N GLN A 297 15.26 -18.69 0.42
CA GLN A 297 15.78 -18.13 -0.82
C GLN A 297 14.64 -17.62 -1.70
N ILE A 298 14.84 -16.46 -2.34
CA ILE A 298 13.86 -15.91 -3.28
C ILE A 298 13.55 -16.94 -4.38
N GLY A 299 12.27 -17.09 -4.70
CA GLY A 299 11.77 -18.05 -5.68
C GLY A 299 11.55 -19.46 -5.13
N ALA A 300 12.06 -19.79 -3.94
CA ALA A 300 11.79 -21.08 -3.30
C ALA A 300 10.34 -21.17 -2.79
N VAL A 301 9.78 -22.38 -2.71
CA VAL A 301 8.42 -22.63 -2.23
C VAL A 301 8.39 -22.56 -0.70
N ILE A 302 7.86 -21.47 -0.15
CA ILE A 302 7.78 -21.27 1.31
C ILE A 302 6.58 -21.98 1.93
N ALA A 303 5.47 -22.09 1.20
CA ALA A 303 4.25 -22.67 1.73
C ALA A 303 3.46 -23.42 0.67
N ILE A 304 2.75 -24.46 1.07
CA ILE A 304 1.82 -25.23 0.24
C ILE A 304 0.50 -25.37 1.02
N SER A 305 -0.63 -24.98 0.44
CA SER A 305 -1.94 -25.17 1.09
C SER A 305 -2.34 -26.65 1.12
N GLU A 306 -3.27 -27.02 2.00
CA GLU A 306 -3.84 -28.38 2.02
C GLU A 306 -4.53 -28.78 0.71
N LYS A 307 -4.87 -27.80 -0.14
CA LYS A 307 -5.44 -27.99 -1.48
C LYS A 307 -4.36 -28.18 -2.56
N GLY A 308 -3.08 -28.03 -2.20
CA GLY A 308 -1.94 -28.15 -3.11
C GLY A 308 -1.52 -26.84 -3.80
N ASP A 309 -2.00 -25.69 -3.35
CA ASP A 309 -1.55 -24.40 -3.89
C ASP A 309 -0.17 -24.06 -3.36
N GLU A 310 0.80 -23.89 -4.26
CA GLU A 310 2.17 -23.52 -3.92
C GLU A 310 2.37 -22.00 -3.88
N TYR A 311 3.14 -21.55 -2.89
CA TYR A 311 3.50 -20.16 -2.69
C TYR A 311 5.02 -20.01 -2.63
N THR A 312 5.56 -19.15 -3.49
CA THR A 312 6.99 -18.88 -3.61
C THR A 312 7.37 -17.56 -2.94
N ILE A 313 8.61 -17.48 -2.49
CA ILE A 313 9.17 -16.29 -1.85
C ILE A 313 9.38 -15.20 -2.92
N ALA A 314 8.63 -14.10 -2.80
CA ALA A 314 8.83 -12.91 -3.61
C ALA A 314 9.85 -11.96 -2.99
N SER A 315 9.76 -11.77 -1.66
CA SER A 315 10.72 -10.99 -0.88
C SER A 315 10.75 -11.50 0.57
N LEU A 316 11.79 -11.19 1.32
CA LEU A 316 11.88 -11.50 2.74
C LEU A 316 12.54 -10.34 3.52
N GLY A 317 12.36 -10.28 4.85
CA GLY A 317 12.76 -9.20 5.76
C GLY A 317 12.84 -9.66 7.22
N TRP A 318 13.69 -9.06 8.06
CA TRP A 318 13.58 -9.23 9.53
C TRP A 318 12.66 -8.15 10.08
N THR A 319 11.95 -8.42 11.18
CA THR A 319 11.31 -7.35 11.96
C THR A 319 12.37 -6.53 12.71
N THR A 320 12.06 -5.28 13.04
CA THR A 320 12.95 -4.38 13.81
C THR A 320 13.31 -4.95 15.17
N GLU A 321 12.38 -5.67 15.78
CA GLU A 321 12.57 -6.31 17.08
C GLU A 321 13.40 -7.59 17.00
N TRP A 322 13.81 -8.01 15.79
CA TRP A 322 14.54 -9.25 15.52
C TRP A 322 13.81 -10.52 15.98
N ASP A 323 12.51 -10.42 16.22
CA ASP A 323 11.66 -11.46 16.79
C ASP A 323 10.93 -12.31 15.72
N ALA A 324 10.99 -11.88 14.46
CA ALA A 324 10.37 -12.59 13.35
C ALA A 324 11.07 -12.34 12.01
N ILE A 325 10.95 -13.32 11.11
CA ILE A 325 11.27 -13.18 9.69
C ILE A 325 9.97 -12.97 8.93
N GLN A 326 9.86 -11.85 8.24
CA GLN A 326 8.78 -11.56 7.31
C GLN A 326 9.11 -12.11 5.92
N VAL A 327 8.15 -12.80 5.31
CA VAL A 327 8.26 -13.32 3.95
C VAL A 327 7.03 -12.87 3.16
N GLU A 328 7.25 -12.18 2.05
CA GLU A 328 6.21 -11.96 1.04
C GLU A 328 6.10 -13.20 0.16
N ALA A 329 4.93 -13.84 0.22
CA ALA A 329 4.64 -15.04 -0.54
C ALA A 329 3.70 -14.71 -1.71
N THR A 330 3.95 -15.31 -2.88
CA THR A 330 3.13 -15.17 -4.08
C THR A 330 2.83 -16.53 -4.70
N ASN A 331 1.67 -16.69 -5.32
CA ASN A 331 1.33 -17.90 -6.07
C ASN A 331 1.65 -17.70 -7.55
N ASN A 332 2.89 -17.98 -7.96
CA ASN A 332 3.34 -18.04 -9.37
C ASN A 332 2.75 -16.93 -10.27
N GLY A 333 2.78 -15.67 -9.82
CA GLY A 333 2.33 -14.49 -10.58
C GLY A 333 0.81 -14.24 -10.60
N LYS A 334 0.00 -15.00 -9.85
CA LYS A 334 -1.41 -14.67 -9.58
C LYS A 334 -1.51 -13.60 -8.49
N ARG A 335 -2.57 -12.79 -8.54
CA ARG A 335 -2.86 -11.56 -7.76
C ARG A 335 -2.93 -11.71 -6.22
N ALA A 336 -2.53 -12.82 -5.63
CA ALA A 336 -2.50 -13.01 -4.18
C ALA A 336 -1.07 -12.88 -3.68
N HIS A 337 -0.74 -11.69 -3.15
CA HIS A 337 0.42 -11.48 -2.29
C HIS A 337 -0.08 -11.51 -0.86
N PHE A 338 0.60 -12.23 0.02
CA PHE A 338 0.38 -12.14 1.47
C PHE A 338 1.72 -12.26 2.20
N TYR A 339 1.73 -11.90 3.48
CA TYR A 339 2.93 -11.90 4.29
C TYR A 339 2.86 -13.00 5.34
N ILE A 340 3.95 -13.74 5.46
CA ILE A 340 4.16 -14.76 6.49
C ILE A 340 5.19 -14.21 7.46
N HIS A 341 4.85 -14.09 8.74
CA HIS A 341 5.79 -13.81 9.82
C HIS A 341 6.17 -15.11 10.50
N ILE A 342 7.42 -15.53 10.32
CA ILE A 342 8.01 -16.71 10.92
C ILE A 342 8.60 -16.31 12.26
N LYS A 343 8.11 -16.91 13.33
CA LYS A 343 8.57 -16.70 14.70
C LYS A 343 9.17 -17.98 15.27
N TYR A 344 10.00 -17.83 16.28
CA TYR A 344 10.55 -18.94 17.05
C TYR A 344 10.16 -18.79 18.52
N GLU A 345 9.26 -19.65 18.98
CA GLU A 345 8.65 -19.59 20.31
C GLU A 345 8.82 -20.96 20.99
N GLU A 346 9.41 -20.97 22.19
CA GLU A 346 9.53 -22.19 23.03
C GLU A 346 10.17 -23.40 22.30
N GLY A 347 11.12 -23.14 21.40
CA GLY A 347 11.77 -24.21 20.63
C GLY A 347 11.01 -24.64 19.37
N MET A 348 9.99 -23.90 18.95
CA MET A 348 9.11 -24.27 17.83
C MET A 348 8.94 -23.11 16.85
N TYR A 349 8.83 -23.42 15.57
CA TYR A 349 8.53 -22.42 14.54
C TYR A 349 7.02 -22.17 14.43
N VAL A 350 6.65 -20.90 14.37
CA VAL A 350 5.26 -20.44 14.24
C VAL A 350 5.15 -19.52 13.04
N HIS A 351 4.28 -19.85 12.10
CA HIS A 351 4.05 -19.07 10.89
C HIS A 351 2.75 -18.29 11.04
N CYS A 352 2.82 -16.97 10.97
CA CYS A 352 1.67 -16.10 11.12
C CYS A 352 1.34 -15.44 9.77
N ASN A 353 0.14 -15.62 9.25
CA ASN A 353 -0.35 -14.78 8.17
C ASN A 353 -0.62 -13.37 8.71
N GLY A 354 -0.10 -12.35 8.04
CA GLY A 354 -0.15 -10.99 8.55
C GLY A 354 -0.01 -9.91 7.50
N TYR A 355 0.06 -8.68 7.99
CA TYR A 355 0.32 -7.49 7.18
C TYR A 355 1.82 -7.24 7.07
N TYR A 356 2.21 -6.49 6.04
CA TYR A 356 3.56 -5.99 5.90
C TYR A 356 3.95 -5.13 7.11
N ARG A 357 5.08 -5.47 7.73
CA ARG A 357 5.83 -4.64 8.68
C ARG A 357 6.98 -4.00 7.94
N ASP A 358 7.05 -2.69 8.01
CA ASP A 358 7.88 -1.80 7.22
C ASP A 358 9.18 -1.47 7.95
N GLN A 359 10.11 -2.42 8.02
CA GLN A 359 11.48 -2.15 8.48
C GLN A 359 12.36 -3.36 8.18
N TYR A 360 13.27 -3.23 7.21
CA TYR A 360 14.28 -4.20 6.78
C TYR A 360 13.82 -5.34 5.84
N ARG A 361 14.53 -5.49 4.71
CA ARG A 361 14.41 -6.62 3.77
C ARG A 361 15.70 -7.40 3.74
N PHE A 362 15.69 -8.71 3.63
CA PHE A 362 16.90 -9.43 3.32
C PHE A 362 17.28 -9.21 1.86
N CYS A 363 18.56 -9.02 1.64
CA CYS A 363 19.20 -9.32 0.36
C CYS A 363 19.37 -10.86 0.26
N ASP A 364 19.73 -11.43 -0.89
CA ASP A 364 19.87 -12.88 -1.15
C ASP A 364 20.77 -13.72 -0.20
N SER A 365 21.18 -13.19 0.97
CA SER A 365 21.79 -13.91 2.09
C SER A 365 21.10 -13.60 3.43
N PRO A 366 20.97 -14.61 4.31
CA PRO A 366 20.25 -14.54 5.58
C PRO A 366 20.83 -13.56 6.61
N ASN A 367 22.06 -13.10 6.41
CA ASN A 367 22.75 -12.24 7.36
C ASN A 367 22.85 -10.79 6.87
N ILE A 368 22.17 -10.47 5.76
CA ILE A 368 22.24 -9.16 5.12
C ILE A 368 20.85 -8.55 5.10
N LEU A 369 20.75 -7.36 5.66
CA LEU A 369 19.54 -6.56 5.63
C LEU A 369 19.73 -5.29 4.83
N GLN A 370 18.68 -4.90 4.13
CA GLN A 370 18.53 -3.66 3.43
C GLN A 370 17.51 -2.79 4.16
N CYS A 371 17.92 -1.60 4.59
CA CYS A 371 17.08 -0.62 5.26
C CYS A 371 16.71 0.55 4.33
N GLY A 372 15.50 1.10 4.48
CA GLY A 372 15.06 2.31 3.78
C GLY A 372 14.75 2.14 2.30
N ALA A 373 14.78 0.91 1.78
CA ALA A 373 14.68 0.64 0.35
C ALA A 373 13.26 0.30 -0.11
N ARG A 374 12.80 0.98 -1.18
CA ARG A 374 11.57 0.59 -1.91
C ARG A 374 11.86 -0.50 -2.94
N THR A 375 13.05 -0.46 -3.51
CA THR A 375 13.54 -1.43 -4.51
C THR A 375 14.41 -2.45 -3.82
N GLN A 376 14.17 -3.71 -4.09
CA GLN A 376 15.04 -4.78 -3.63
C GLN A 376 16.39 -4.70 -4.35
N CYS A 377 17.47 -4.60 -3.57
CA CYS A 377 18.84 -4.66 -4.08
C CYS A 377 19.51 -5.96 -3.66
N TYR A 378 20.35 -6.46 -4.55
CA TYR A 378 21.24 -7.58 -4.35
C TYR A 378 22.66 -7.05 -4.16
N PHE A 379 23.37 -7.53 -3.13
CA PHE A 379 24.74 -7.13 -2.80
C PHE A 379 25.69 -8.33 -3.05
N PRO A 380 26.22 -8.51 -4.28
CA PRO A 380 26.97 -9.71 -4.68
C PRO A 380 28.22 -10.00 -3.87
N LEU A 381 28.87 -8.97 -3.33
CA LEU A 381 30.12 -9.09 -2.59
C LEU A 381 29.93 -9.18 -1.08
N CYS A 382 28.70 -9.11 -0.60
CA CYS A 382 28.44 -9.24 0.81
C CYS A 382 28.56 -10.72 1.24
N PRO A 383 29.22 -11.02 2.37
CA PRO A 383 29.41 -12.40 2.81
C PRO A 383 28.09 -13.13 3.06
N LYS A 384 28.10 -14.42 2.75
CA LYS A 384 26.97 -15.31 3.03
C LYS A 384 26.89 -15.71 4.50
N GLU A 385 28.02 -15.71 5.19
CA GLU A 385 28.14 -16.05 6.61
C GLU A 385 28.28 -14.75 7.42
N GLY A 386 27.40 -14.53 8.42
CA GLY A 386 27.26 -13.28 9.18
C GLY A 386 28.40 -12.92 10.12
N ASN A 387 29.59 -13.48 9.92
CA ASN A 387 30.76 -13.23 10.75
C ASN A 387 31.80 -12.45 9.93
N ILE A 388 31.49 -11.20 9.58
CA ILE A 388 32.46 -10.29 8.97
C ILE A 388 32.55 -9.02 9.81
N THR A 389 33.74 -8.46 9.97
CA THR A 389 33.90 -7.12 10.58
C THR A 389 33.70 -6.02 9.53
N LEU A 390 33.53 -4.77 9.97
CA LEU A 390 33.44 -3.65 9.02
C LEU A 390 34.75 -3.46 8.26
N GLU A 391 35.89 -3.74 8.88
CA GLU A 391 37.22 -3.68 8.28
C GLU A 391 37.37 -4.73 7.18
N GLU A 392 37.05 -5.98 7.48
CA GLU A 392 37.06 -7.06 6.51
C GLU A 392 36.12 -6.78 5.33
N TYR A 393 34.95 -6.16 5.59
CA TYR A 393 34.03 -5.83 4.52
C TYR A 393 34.52 -4.63 3.69
N ALA A 394 35.10 -3.61 4.32
CA ALA A 394 35.72 -2.48 3.62
C ALA A 394 36.87 -2.93 2.69
N ASP A 395 37.63 -3.95 3.10
CA ASP A 395 38.68 -4.55 2.28
C ASP A 395 38.14 -5.25 1.03
N ILE A 396 36.92 -5.80 1.08
CA ILE A 396 36.24 -6.40 -0.08
C ILE A 396 35.71 -5.29 -1.01
N LEU A 397 35.18 -4.21 -0.45
CA LEU A 397 34.55 -3.11 -1.18
C LEU A 397 35.58 -2.14 -1.77
N GLN A 398 36.49 -2.63 -2.61
CA GLN A 398 37.45 -1.79 -3.33
C GLN A 398 36.80 -0.95 -4.44
N LYS A 399 37.47 0.11 -4.91
CA LYS A 399 36.96 0.95 -6.00
C LYS A 399 36.62 0.12 -7.26
N GLU A 400 35.55 0.53 -7.95
CA GLU A 400 34.99 -0.05 -9.18
C GLU A 400 34.40 -1.46 -9.07
N VAL A 401 34.39 -2.08 -7.89
CA VAL A 401 33.77 -3.39 -7.72
C VAL A 401 32.24 -3.26 -7.75
N LEU A 402 31.56 -4.26 -8.31
CA LEU A 402 30.10 -4.34 -8.32
C LEU A 402 29.60 -4.52 -6.87
N PHE A 403 29.01 -3.48 -6.32
CA PHE A 403 28.54 -3.45 -4.93
C PHE A 403 27.09 -3.85 -4.80
N GLU A 404 26.24 -3.29 -5.66
CA GLU A 404 24.80 -3.53 -5.63
C GLU A 404 24.26 -3.79 -7.04
N LYS A 405 23.15 -4.52 -7.11
CA LYS A 405 22.43 -4.80 -8.34
C LYS A 405 20.95 -4.79 -8.05
N ASN A 406 20.17 -4.09 -8.86
CA ASN A 406 18.71 -4.15 -8.80
C ASN A 406 18.14 -4.24 -10.21
N GLN A 407 16.81 -4.29 -10.32
CA GLN A 407 16.13 -4.41 -11.62
C GLN A 407 16.29 -3.19 -12.55
N TYR A 408 16.77 -2.06 -12.03
CA TYR A 408 16.91 -0.80 -12.75
C TYR A 408 18.36 -0.46 -13.09
N CYS A 409 19.30 -0.74 -12.19
CA CYS A 409 20.72 -0.42 -12.36
C CYS A 409 21.65 -1.36 -11.58
N ASP A 410 22.89 -1.41 -12.04
CA ASP A 410 24.04 -1.97 -11.33
C ASP A 410 24.79 -0.81 -10.66
N GLY A 411 25.27 -1.01 -9.43
CA GLY A 411 25.95 -0.02 -8.61
C GLY A 411 27.39 -0.45 -8.29
N TYR A 412 28.35 0.44 -8.49
CA TYR A 412 29.79 0.19 -8.35
C TYR A 412 30.41 1.10 -7.29
N VAL A 413 31.35 0.59 -6.50
CA VAL A 413 31.99 1.39 -5.44
C VAL A 413 32.81 2.53 -6.05
N ILE A 414 32.57 3.76 -5.59
CA ILE A 414 33.39 4.94 -5.87
C ILE A 414 34.53 5.02 -4.86
N ASP A 415 34.16 4.97 -3.58
CA ASP A 415 35.06 5.04 -2.44
C ASP A 415 34.33 4.50 -1.20
N ARG A 416 35.07 4.25 -0.12
CA ARG A 416 34.56 3.75 1.16
C ARG A 416 35.45 4.20 2.32
N GLU A 417 34.82 4.48 3.45
CA GLU A 417 35.49 4.96 4.66
C GLU A 417 34.82 4.41 5.90
N ILE A 418 35.61 3.96 6.88
CA ILE A 418 35.08 3.58 8.19
C ILE A 418 35.04 4.84 9.06
N THR A 419 33.86 5.14 9.57
CA THR A 419 33.61 6.32 10.41
C THR A 419 32.64 5.98 11.54
N GLN A 420 32.09 6.99 12.21
CA GLN A 420 31.12 6.82 13.27
C GLN A 420 29.80 7.51 12.91
N SER A 421 28.70 6.88 13.27
CA SER A 421 27.38 7.49 13.26
C SER A 421 27.31 8.68 14.23
N THR A 422 26.26 9.49 14.15
CA THR A 422 25.99 10.58 15.10
C THR A 422 25.87 10.10 16.55
N ALA A 423 25.58 8.81 16.76
CA ALA A 423 25.50 8.18 18.07
C ALA A 423 26.82 7.52 18.52
N GLY A 424 27.91 7.66 17.75
CA GLY A 424 29.24 7.12 18.09
C GLY A 424 29.46 5.65 17.70
N HIS A 425 28.48 4.99 17.09
CA HIS A 425 28.64 3.60 16.62
C HIS A 425 29.46 3.54 15.32
N PRO A 426 30.37 2.56 15.16
CA PRO A 426 31.15 2.40 13.94
C PRO A 426 30.25 2.05 12.75
N ILE A 427 30.50 2.70 11.62
CA ILE A 427 29.81 2.49 10.34
C ILE A 427 30.83 2.48 9.20
N LEU A 428 30.51 1.81 8.12
CA LEU A 428 31.22 1.86 6.84
C LEU A 428 30.37 2.68 5.86
N TYR A 429 30.84 3.87 5.52
CA TYR A 429 30.22 4.73 4.52
C TYR A 429 30.76 4.37 3.14
N VAL A 430 29.87 4.09 2.18
CA VAL A 430 30.22 3.62 0.83
C VAL A 430 29.56 4.52 -0.21
N GLY A 431 30.36 5.08 -1.12
CA GLY A 431 29.87 5.81 -2.28
C GLY A 431 29.65 4.86 -3.44
N VAL A 432 28.54 5.02 -4.14
CA VAL A 432 28.09 4.10 -5.20
C VAL A 432 27.78 4.88 -6.48
N SER A 433 28.35 4.43 -7.59
CA SER A 433 28.04 4.89 -8.94
C SER A 433 27.02 3.95 -9.57
N MET A 434 25.88 4.48 -10.00
CA MET A 434 24.74 3.79 -10.59
C MET A 434 24.56 4.27 -12.04
N PRO A 435 25.37 3.79 -12.99
CA PRO A 435 25.24 4.16 -14.40
C PRO A 435 23.83 3.86 -14.92
N ASN A 436 23.30 4.79 -15.73
CA ASN A 436 21.95 4.75 -16.32
C ASN A 436 20.79 5.07 -15.36
N SER A 437 21.09 5.55 -14.15
CA SER A 437 20.10 6.16 -13.26
C SER A 437 19.90 7.65 -13.58
N LEU A 438 18.78 8.25 -13.17
CA LEU A 438 18.61 9.70 -13.27
C LEU A 438 19.59 10.44 -12.35
N LYS A 439 19.79 9.87 -11.15
CA LYS A 439 20.83 10.27 -10.20
C LYS A 439 21.88 9.18 -10.22
N ASN A 440 23.00 9.46 -10.89
CA ASN A 440 24.05 8.49 -11.21
C ASN A 440 24.88 8.10 -9.99
N TYR A 441 24.68 8.73 -8.84
CA TYR A 441 25.52 8.52 -7.67
C TYR A 441 24.66 8.40 -6.42
N GLY A 442 25.18 7.75 -5.39
CA GLY A 442 24.49 7.57 -4.13
C GLY A 442 25.46 7.18 -3.03
N ASP A 443 24.95 7.20 -1.80
CA ASP A 443 25.67 6.67 -0.65
C ASP A 443 24.89 5.56 0.04
N MET A 444 25.66 4.68 0.67
CA MET A 444 25.19 3.56 1.45
C MET A 444 25.93 3.56 2.79
N ILE A 445 25.17 3.39 3.87
CA ILE A 445 25.73 3.25 5.20
C ILE A 445 25.64 1.77 5.58
N VAL A 446 26.78 1.14 5.85
CA VAL A 446 26.85 -0.24 6.30
C VAL A 446 27.20 -0.29 7.78
N PHE A 447 26.47 -1.05 8.56
CA PHE A 447 26.79 -1.28 9.97
C PHE A 447 26.41 -2.70 10.38
N ILE A 448 26.93 -3.15 11.53
CA ILE A 448 26.65 -4.48 12.05
C ILE A 448 25.79 -4.36 13.31
N GLU A 449 24.66 -5.05 13.33
CA GLU A 449 23.78 -5.13 14.50
C GLU A 449 23.38 -6.59 14.71
N ASN A 450 23.47 -7.09 15.94
CA ASN A 450 23.12 -8.48 16.29
C ASN A 450 23.79 -9.54 15.38
N GLY A 451 25.04 -9.31 14.95
CA GLY A 451 25.78 -10.22 14.07
C GLY A 451 25.29 -10.22 12.61
N LYS A 452 24.54 -9.19 12.19
CA LYS A 452 24.00 -9.08 10.83
C LYS A 452 24.47 -7.78 10.20
N VAL A 453 24.81 -7.87 8.92
CA VAL A 453 25.26 -6.72 8.12
C VAL A 453 24.03 -5.98 7.62
N ILE A 454 23.95 -4.69 7.91
CA ILE A 454 22.83 -3.83 7.52
C ILE A 454 23.34 -2.79 6.52
N HIS A 455 22.77 -2.82 5.32
CA HIS A 455 22.92 -1.82 4.26
C HIS A 455 21.76 -0.84 4.33
N GLN A 456 22.03 0.36 4.84
CA GLN A 456 21.08 1.45 4.85
C GLN A 456 21.30 2.35 3.64
N ILE A 457 20.27 2.44 2.78
CA ILE A 457 20.28 3.39 1.66
C ILE A 457 20.27 4.80 2.21
N GLY A 458 21.24 5.62 1.80
CA GLY A 458 21.24 7.04 2.12
C GLY A 458 20.71 7.89 0.95
N ARG A 459 21.47 8.91 0.57
CA ARG A 459 21.08 9.91 -0.43
C ARG A 459 21.54 9.48 -1.83
N THR A 460 20.91 10.10 -2.82
CA THR A 460 21.29 9.96 -4.23
C THR A 460 21.64 11.33 -4.78
N TYR A 461 22.66 11.37 -5.63
CA TYR A 461 23.30 12.58 -6.14
C TYR A 461 23.32 12.58 -7.67
N PHE A 462 23.24 13.76 -8.25
CA PHE A 462 23.42 13.96 -9.69
C PHE A 462 24.89 13.98 -10.08
N ASP A 463 25.75 14.48 -9.19
CA ASP A 463 27.18 14.71 -9.42
C ASP A 463 28.04 13.82 -8.50
N GLU A 464 29.08 13.19 -9.06
CA GLU A 464 30.03 12.37 -8.32
C GLU A 464 30.74 13.18 -7.23
N ARG A 465 31.00 14.46 -7.52
CA ARG A 465 31.72 15.37 -6.64
C ARG A 465 30.98 15.61 -5.33
N ALA A 466 29.65 15.51 -5.32
CA ALA A 466 28.87 15.58 -4.09
C ALA A 466 29.24 14.46 -3.12
N VAL A 467 29.44 13.24 -3.62
CA VAL A 467 29.85 12.07 -2.82
C VAL A 467 31.32 12.19 -2.41
N LEU A 468 32.20 12.63 -3.32
CA LEU A 468 33.62 12.82 -3.01
C LEU A 468 33.85 13.90 -1.95
N ARG A 469 33.05 14.97 -1.95
CA ARG A 469 33.08 16.02 -0.92
C ARG A 469 32.79 15.44 0.47
N GLU A 470 31.78 14.57 0.59
CA GLU A 470 31.49 13.87 1.85
C GLU A 470 32.69 13.03 2.31
N PHE A 471 33.37 12.31 1.40
CA PHE A 471 34.58 11.56 1.75
C PHE A 471 35.73 12.47 2.22
N CYS A 472 35.94 13.62 1.58
CA CYS A 472 36.94 14.59 2.04
C CYS A 472 36.62 15.07 3.46
N MET A 473 35.36 15.41 3.74
CA MET A 473 34.93 15.82 5.08
C MET A 473 35.13 14.71 6.11
N LEU A 474 34.75 13.46 5.79
CA LEU A 474 34.94 12.30 6.67
C LEU A 474 36.42 12.04 7.01
N ARG A 475 37.33 12.35 6.08
CA ARG A 475 38.78 12.22 6.25
C ARG A 475 39.44 13.45 6.87
N GLY A 476 38.67 14.49 7.20
CA GLY A 476 39.19 15.77 7.72
C GLY A 476 40.04 16.54 6.69
N GLN A 477 39.79 16.32 5.40
CA GLN A 477 40.46 17.00 4.30
C GLN A 477 39.67 18.26 3.92
N GLU A 478 40.38 19.28 3.45
CA GLU A 478 39.75 20.48 2.87
C GLU A 478 39.17 20.14 1.49
N TRP A 479 37.99 20.70 1.20
CA TRP A 479 37.36 20.67 -0.11
C TRP A 479 37.33 22.08 -0.69
N ASP A 480 37.46 22.21 -2.00
CA ASP A 480 37.34 23.51 -2.67
C ASP A 480 35.87 23.90 -2.80
N ASP A 481 35.41 24.76 -1.89
CA ASP A 481 34.04 25.28 -1.86
C ASP A 481 33.72 26.24 -3.03
N GLU A 482 34.70 26.60 -3.86
CA GLU A 482 34.47 27.36 -5.10
C GLU A 482 33.95 26.48 -6.26
N GLU A 483 34.03 25.15 -6.14
CA GLU A 483 33.48 24.25 -7.15
C GLU A 483 31.95 24.17 -7.06
N GLU A 484 31.26 24.61 -8.13
CA GLU A 484 29.81 24.41 -8.26
C GLU A 484 29.48 22.91 -8.42
N ILE A 485 28.77 22.37 -7.42
CA ILE A 485 28.22 21.01 -7.41
C ILE A 485 26.72 21.09 -7.68
N MET A 486 26.23 20.38 -8.69
CA MET A 486 24.83 20.43 -9.12
C MET A 486 23.84 20.15 -7.96
N ASP A 487 24.20 19.23 -7.07
CA ASP A 487 23.39 18.83 -5.93
C ASP A 487 23.21 19.95 -4.88
N ASP A 488 24.00 21.03 -4.89
CA ASP A 488 23.82 22.18 -4.00
C ASP A 488 22.65 23.08 -4.42
N TYR A 489 22.16 22.91 -5.66
CA TYR A 489 21.06 23.69 -6.23
C TYR A 489 19.74 22.91 -6.31
N CYS A 490 19.71 21.65 -5.85
CA CYS A 490 18.57 20.72 -5.93
C CYS A 490 18.01 20.39 -4.55
#